data_AF-A0A2J8SWQ0-F1
#
_entry.id   AF-A0A2J8SWQ0-F1
#
_cell.length_a   1.000
_cell.length_b   1.000
_cell.length_c   1.000
_cell.angle_alpha   90.00
_cell.angle_beta   90.00
_cell.angle_gamma   90.00
#
_symmetry.space_group_name_H-M   'P 1'
#
loop_
_entity.id
_entity.type
_entity.pdbx_description
1 polymer ?
#
loop_
_entity_poly.entity_id
_entity_poly.type
_entity_poly.pdbx_seq_one_letter_code
_entity_poly.pdbx_strand_id
1 'polypeptide(L)'
;MAEGDEAARGQQPHQGLRRRRRTSDPSVAVNHVSSTTSLEYGRLAMEEIYQKPFQTLMFLIRDWSYPYEHSYGLEGGKQFLEKRLQVKQNQHEELQNVRKHIHNCFSNLGCFLLPHPGLKVATNPSFDGRLKDIDEDFKRELRNLVPLLLAPENLVEKEISGSKVTCRDLVEYFK
;
A
#
# COMPACT_ATOMS: atom_id res chain seq x y z
N MET A 1 -28.29 -8.70 -72.98
CA MET A 1 -28.19 -7.23 -73.15
C MET A 1 -28.26 -6.66 -71.73
N ALA A 2 -27.13 -6.30 -71.11
CA ALA A 2 -26.36 -5.04 -71.32
C ALA A 2 -27.22 -3.85 -70.86
N GLU A 3 -26.85 -2.91 -69.97
CA GLU A 3 -25.61 -2.32 -69.41
C GLU A 3 -25.96 -1.70 -68.01
N GLY A 4 -25.04 -1.48 -67.04
CA GLY A 4 -24.12 -0.31 -66.89
C GLY A 4 -24.91 0.94 -66.41
N ASP A 5 -24.67 1.67 -65.31
CA ASP A 5 -23.47 2.27 -64.66
C ASP A 5 -23.90 2.79 -63.25
N GLU A 6 -23.11 3.41 -62.36
CA GLU A 6 -21.71 3.36 -61.88
C GLU A 6 -21.67 4.33 -60.66
N ALA A 7 -20.87 3.99 -59.65
CA ALA A 7 -20.19 4.84 -58.65
C ALA A 7 -20.92 5.95 -57.85
N ALA A 8 -20.90 5.78 -56.52
CA ALA A 8 -20.38 6.83 -55.63
C ALA A 8 -19.70 6.22 -54.39
N ARG A 9 -18.40 6.50 -54.27
CA ARG A 9 -17.49 6.11 -53.18
C ARG A 9 -17.86 6.81 -51.87
N GLY A 10 -17.84 6.08 -50.75
CA GLY A 10 -17.89 6.63 -49.40
C GLY A 10 -17.19 5.69 -48.41
N GLN A 11 -16.04 6.12 -47.92
CA GLN A 11 -15.06 5.36 -47.14
C GLN A 11 -15.57 4.91 -45.76
N GLN A 12 -15.20 3.69 -45.37
CA GLN A 12 -15.27 3.21 -43.99
C GLN A 12 -14.31 4.01 -43.09
N PRO A 13 -14.73 4.53 -41.93
CA PRO A 13 -13.78 4.94 -40.91
C PRO A 13 -13.45 3.74 -40.01
N HIS A 14 -12.26 3.19 -40.19
CA HIS A 14 -11.58 2.36 -39.19
C HIS A 14 -11.44 3.17 -37.90
N GLN A 15 -12.31 2.95 -36.91
CA GLN A 15 -12.05 3.39 -35.54
C GLN A 15 -11.07 2.42 -34.89
N GLY A 16 -9.80 2.79 -34.93
CA GLY A 16 -8.74 2.15 -34.16
C GLY A 16 -9.07 2.17 -32.67
N LEU A 17 -9.17 0.98 -32.10
CA LEU A 17 -9.32 0.75 -30.67
C LEU A 17 -8.05 1.27 -29.96
N ARG A 18 -8.03 2.55 -29.57
CA ARG A 18 -7.02 3.11 -28.66
C ARG A 18 -7.18 2.42 -27.31
N ARG A 19 -6.51 1.29 -27.13
CA ARG A 19 -6.18 0.74 -25.81
C ARG A 19 -5.46 1.87 -25.06
N ARG A 20 -6.15 2.51 -24.10
CA ARG A 20 -5.49 3.28 -23.04
C ARG A 20 -4.48 2.33 -22.41
N ARG A 21 -3.19 2.53 -22.71
CA ARG A 21 -2.12 1.96 -21.88
C ARG A 21 -2.42 2.45 -20.47
N ARG A 22 -2.83 1.55 -19.58
CA ARG A 22 -2.60 1.75 -18.15
C ARG A 22 -1.10 1.93 -18.06
N THR A 23 -0.66 3.17 -17.88
CA THR A 23 0.66 3.42 -17.34
C THR A 23 0.63 2.78 -15.96
N SER A 24 1.15 1.56 -15.85
CA SER A 24 1.52 0.96 -14.57
C SER A 24 2.49 1.95 -13.94
N ASP A 25 2.02 2.65 -12.91
CA ASP A 25 2.83 3.56 -12.14
C ASP A 25 4.07 2.80 -11.64
N PRO A 26 5.29 3.22 -12.02
CA PRO A 26 6.51 2.51 -11.63
C PRO A 26 6.66 2.44 -10.11
N SER A 27 6.07 3.36 -9.34
CA SER A 27 6.06 3.29 -7.88
C SER A 27 5.26 2.09 -7.35
N VAL A 28 4.16 1.73 -8.02
CA VAL A 28 3.34 0.55 -7.67
C VAL A 28 4.08 -0.74 -7.96
N ALA A 29 4.84 -0.79 -9.07
CA ALA A 29 5.63 -1.96 -9.43
C ALA A 29 6.82 -2.18 -8.46
N VAL A 30 7.52 -1.11 -8.06
CA VAL A 30 8.64 -1.18 -7.10
C VAL A 30 8.15 -1.61 -5.71
N ASN A 31 7.02 -1.07 -5.25
CA ASN A 31 6.41 -1.48 -3.97
C ASN A 31 5.93 -2.95 -4.01
N HIS A 32 5.48 -3.43 -5.17
CA HIS A 32 5.06 -4.81 -5.35
C HIS A 32 6.24 -5.79 -5.25
N VAL A 33 7.35 -5.49 -5.95
CA VAL A 33 8.56 -6.34 -5.98
C VAL A 33 9.28 -6.38 -4.62
N SER A 34 9.31 -5.25 -3.88
CA SER A 34 9.93 -5.22 -2.54
C SER A 34 9.11 -6.01 -1.51
N SER A 35 7.79 -6.08 -1.69
CA SER A 35 6.91 -6.83 -0.79
C SER A 35 7.03 -8.34 -1.03
N THR A 36 7.08 -8.79 -2.30
CA THR A 36 7.19 -10.22 -2.63
C THR A 36 8.53 -10.81 -2.19
N THR A 37 9.64 -10.08 -2.38
CA THR A 37 10.97 -10.49 -1.92
C THR A 37 11.06 -10.62 -0.39
N SER A 38 10.47 -9.68 0.35
CA SER A 38 10.44 -9.75 1.82
C SER A 38 9.58 -10.90 2.34
N LEU A 39 8.50 -11.24 1.65
CA LEU A 39 7.62 -12.36 1.98
C LEU A 39 8.26 -13.72 1.66
N GLU A 40 8.98 -13.83 0.54
CA GLU A 40 9.75 -15.03 0.21
C GLU A 40 10.89 -15.25 1.21
N TYR A 41 11.63 -14.20 1.57
CA TYR A 41 12.63 -14.30 2.65
C TYR A 41 11.98 -14.68 3.98
N GLY A 42 10.84 -14.07 4.31
CA GLY A 42 10.11 -14.39 5.53
C GLY A 42 9.69 -15.86 5.58
N ARG A 43 9.22 -16.41 4.45
CA ARG A 43 8.88 -17.83 4.32
C ARG A 43 10.09 -18.73 4.58
N LEU A 44 11.24 -18.44 3.98
CA LEU A 44 12.48 -19.21 4.18
C LEU A 44 12.99 -19.11 5.63
N ALA A 45 12.96 -17.92 6.22
CA ALA A 45 13.37 -17.72 7.61
C ALA A 45 12.48 -18.49 8.60
N MET A 46 11.19 -18.67 8.28
CA MET A 46 10.27 -19.48 9.09
C MET A 46 10.54 -20.99 9.00
N GLU A 47 11.14 -21.47 7.91
CA GLU A 47 11.54 -22.87 7.76
C GLU A 47 12.75 -23.22 8.65
N GLU A 48 13.59 -22.23 8.96
CA GLU A 48 14.76 -22.38 9.84
C GLU A 48 14.48 -21.99 11.30
N ILE A 49 13.57 -21.04 11.52
CA ILE A 49 13.25 -20.45 12.82
C ILE A 49 11.74 -20.58 13.01
N TYR A 50 11.28 -21.32 14.02
CA TYR A 50 9.83 -21.49 14.33
C TYR A 50 9.16 -20.21 14.89
N GLN A 51 9.62 -19.03 14.47
CA GLN A 51 9.14 -17.72 14.90
C GLN A 51 8.89 -16.83 13.67
N LYS A 52 8.02 -15.83 13.84
CA LYS A 52 7.79 -14.86 12.77
C LYS A 52 9.01 -13.94 12.62
N PRO A 53 9.52 -13.74 11.41
CA PRO A 53 10.76 -12.99 11.18
C PRO A 53 10.61 -11.48 11.40
N PHE A 54 9.39 -10.94 11.30
CA PHE A 54 9.14 -9.51 11.43
C PHE A 54 8.10 -9.21 12.50
N GLN A 55 8.23 -8.03 13.12
CA GLN A 55 7.37 -7.60 14.23
C GLN A 55 6.09 -6.93 13.71
N THR A 56 6.15 -5.68 13.26
CA THR A 56 4.96 -4.91 12.87
C THR A 56 5.08 -4.39 11.45
N LEU A 57 4.03 -4.60 10.64
CA LEU A 57 3.82 -3.92 9.37
C LEU A 57 2.56 -3.06 9.47
N MET A 58 2.72 -1.74 9.32
CA MET A 58 1.62 -0.77 9.32
C MET A 58 1.41 -0.23 7.90
N PHE A 59 0.26 -0.55 7.30
CA PHE A 59 -0.16 0.06 6.04
C PHE A 59 -0.71 1.47 6.30
N LEU A 60 0.06 2.49 5.95
CA LEU A 60 -0.41 3.88 6.01
C LEU A 60 -0.97 4.30 4.65
N ILE A 61 -2.30 4.33 4.53
CA ILE A 61 -2.97 4.74 3.29
C ILE A 61 -3.16 6.25 3.32
N ARG A 62 -2.42 6.96 2.46
CA ARG A 62 -2.49 8.41 2.30
C ARG A 62 -3.66 8.80 1.41
N ASP A 63 -4.14 10.02 1.62
CA ASP A 63 -5.18 10.67 0.80
C ASP A 63 -6.45 9.81 0.66
N TRP A 64 -6.81 9.09 1.71
CA TRP A 64 -8.02 8.28 1.74
C TRP A 64 -9.24 9.16 1.46
N SER A 65 -10.02 8.80 0.45
CA SER A 65 -11.09 9.65 -0.10
C SER A 65 -12.50 9.09 0.11
N TYR A 66 -12.61 7.92 0.77
CA TYR A 66 -13.88 7.20 0.93
C TYR A 66 -14.22 6.96 2.42
N PRO A 67 -14.28 8.01 3.27
CA PRO A 67 -14.55 7.88 4.71
C PRO A 67 -15.94 7.29 5.01
N TYR A 68 -16.86 7.37 4.05
CA TYR A 68 -18.21 6.80 4.14
C TYR A 68 -18.23 5.27 3.96
N GLU A 69 -17.22 4.66 3.33
CA GLU A 69 -17.06 3.21 3.24
C GLU A 69 -16.25 2.66 4.40
N HIS A 70 -15.15 3.34 4.72
CA HIS A 70 -14.25 3.03 5.82
C HIS A 70 -13.78 4.34 6.43
N SER A 71 -14.10 4.58 7.69
CA SER A 71 -13.74 5.82 8.39
C SER A 71 -12.23 6.03 8.43
N TYR A 72 -11.79 7.28 8.63
CA TYR A 72 -10.38 7.53 8.90
C TYR A 72 -9.89 6.82 10.17
N GLY A 73 -8.56 6.72 10.29
CA GLY A 73 -7.91 6.16 11.46
C GLY A 73 -7.67 4.65 11.40
N LEU A 74 -7.34 4.09 12.56
CA LEU A 74 -6.94 2.69 12.72
C LEU A 74 -8.11 1.72 12.51
N GLU A 75 -9.29 2.04 13.02
CA GLU A 75 -10.45 1.14 12.98
C GLU A 75 -10.96 0.91 11.54
N GLY A 76 -11.19 2.00 10.80
CA GLY A 76 -11.57 1.88 9.39
C GLY A 76 -10.45 1.24 8.55
N GLY A 77 -9.19 1.51 8.90
CA GLY A 77 -8.04 0.87 8.26
C GLY A 77 -7.97 -0.63 8.49
N LYS A 78 -8.25 -1.11 9.70
CA LYS A 78 -8.35 -2.55 10.01
C LYS A 78 -9.43 -3.22 9.15
N GLN A 79 -10.64 -2.66 9.13
CA GLN A 79 -11.75 -3.21 8.34
C GLN A 79 -11.44 -3.20 6.83
N PHE A 80 -10.78 -2.15 6.35
CA PHE A 80 -10.33 -2.07 4.97
C PHE A 80 -9.27 -3.13 4.66
N LEU A 81 -8.26 -3.29 5.53
CA LEU A 81 -7.18 -4.25 5.35
C LEU A 81 -7.70 -5.70 5.36
N GLU A 82 -8.59 -6.05 6.29
CA GLU A 82 -9.21 -7.37 6.35
C GLU A 82 -9.89 -7.73 5.03
N LYS A 83 -10.70 -6.81 4.46
CA LYS A 83 -11.33 -7.02 3.15
C LYS A 83 -10.30 -7.15 2.02
N ARG A 84 -9.17 -6.43 2.08
CA ARG A 84 -8.13 -6.45 1.03
C ARG A 84 -7.24 -7.69 1.08
N LEU A 85 -7.03 -8.26 2.27
CA LEU A 85 -6.23 -9.47 2.48
C LEU A 85 -7.01 -10.77 2.29
N GLN A 86 -8.33 -10.72 2.10
CA GLN A 86 -9.10 -11.90 1.70
C GLN A 86 -8.57 -12.51 0.40
N VAL A 87 -8.18 -13.79 0.47
CA VAL A 87 -7.78 -14.60 -0.68
C VAL A 87 -9.01 -14.93 -1.50
N LYS A 88 -8.99 -14.62 -2.79
CA LYS A 88 -10.07 -14.94 -3.72
C LYS A 88 -9.53 -15.79 -4.87
N GLN A 89 -10.28 -16.80 -5.28
CA GLN A 89 -9.86 -17.75 -6.33
C GLN A 89 -9.58 -17.09 -7.69
N ASN A 90 -10.19 -15.92 -7.95
CA ASN A 90 -10.02 -15.16 -9.18
C ASN A 90 -8.78 -14.23 -9.18
N GLN A 91 -8.00 -14.20 -8.11
CA GLN A 91 -6.75 -13.44 -8.03
C GLN A 91 -5.59 -14.24 -8.65
N HIS A 92 -4.58 -13.55 -9.20
CA HIS A 92 -3.35 -14.19 -9.65
C HIS A 92 -2.70 -15.00 -8.52
N GLU A 93 -2.11 -16.15 -8.83
CA GLU A 93 -1.55 -17.07 -7.83
C GLU A 93 -0.53 -16.40 -6.91
N GLU A 94 0.38 -15.60 -7.48
CA GLU A 94 1.36 -14.80 -6.73
C GLU A 94 0.69 -13.90 -5.67
N LEU A 95 -0.43 -13.26 -6.03
CA LEU A 95 -1.17 -12.39 -5.13
C LEU A 95 -1.93 -13.16 -4.04
N GLN A 96 -2.36 -14.39 -4.34
CA GLN A 96 -2.93 -15.28 -3.33
C GLN A 96 -1.85 -15.73 -2.35
N ASN A 97 -0.66 -16.07 -2.85
CA ASN A 97 0.46 -16.51 -2.02
C ASN A 97 0.92 -15.39 -1.09
N VAL A 98 1.06 -14.15 -1.59
CA VAL A 98 1.36 -12.98 -0.74
C VAL A 98 0.37 -12.83 0.41
N ARG A 99 -0.94 -12.92 0.13
CA ARG A 99 -2.01 -12.80 1.16
C ARG A 99 -2.01 -13.95 2.16
N LYS A 100 -1.69 -15.16 1.73
CA LYS A 100 -1.59 -16.33 2.63
C LYS A 100 -0.40 -16.20 3.59
N HIS A 101 0.75 -15.71 3.11
CA HIS A 101 2.00 -15.72 3.87
C HIS A 101 2.24 -14.47 4.69
N ILE A 102 1.61 -13.34 4.38
CA ILE A 102 1.84 -12.08 5.13
C ILE A 102 1.55 -12.21 6.63
N HIS A 103 0.50 -12.97 7.00
CA HIS A 103 0.17 -13.24 8.39
C HIS A 103 1.21 -14.11 9.10
N ASN A 104 1.98 -14.89 8.35
CA ASN A 104 3.04 -15.74 8.89
C ASN A 104 4.35 -14.95 9.05
N CYS A 105 4.58 -13.95 8.20
CA CYS A 105 5.82 -13.16 8.22
C CYS A 105 5.84 -12.09 9.34
N PHE A 106 4.69 -11.53 9.70
CA PHE A 106 4.58 -10.41 10.65
C PHE A 106 3.78 -10.78 11.91
N SER A 107 4.29 -10.41 13.08
CA SER A 107 3.59 -10.57 14.36
C SER A 107 2.35 -9.69 14.45
N ASN A 108 2.41 -8.47 13.94
CA ASN A 108 1.31 -7.53 13.93
C ASN A 108 1.14 -6.89 12.54
N LEU A 109 -0.10 -6.83 12.07
CA LEU A 109 -0.49 -6.14 10.85
C LEU A 109 -1.47 -5.02 11.22
N GLY A 110 -1.07 -3.78 10.94
CA GLY A 110 -1.90 -2.60 11.13
C GLY A 110 -2.24 -1.94 9.80
N CYS A 111 -3.32 -1.16 9.78
CA CYS A 111 -3.64 -0.28 8.67
C CYS A 111 -4.29 0.99 9.20
N PHE A 112 -3.84 2.15 8.72
CA PHE A 112 -4.33 3.44 9.12
C PHE A 112 -4.73 4.24 7.88
N LEU A 113 -5.97 4.73 7.84
CA LEU A 113 -6.49 5.54 6.73
C LEU A 113 -6.33 7.02 7.08
N LEU A 114 -5.39 7.68 6.40
CA LEU A 114 -5.10 9.09 6.63
C LEU A 114 -5.78 9.93 5.52
N PRO A 115 -6.52 11.00 5.88
CA PRO A 115 -7.17 11.87 4.90
C PRO A 115 -6.15 12.64 4.06
N HIS A 116 -6.63 13.34 3.04
CA HIS A 116 -5.81 14.26 2.24
C HIS A 116 -5.42 15.50 3.07
N PRO A 117 -4.16 15.99 3.02
CA PRO A 117 -3.69 17.09 3.86
C PRO A 117 -4.21 18.49 3.47
N GLY A 118 -4.97 18.57 2.38
CA GLY A 118 -5.49 19.81 1.80
C GLY A 118 -4.70 20.29 0.59
N LEU A 119 -5.35 20.99 -0.35
CA LEU A 119 -4.73 21.41 -1.61
C LEU A 119 -3.54 22.35 -1.40
N LYS A 120 -3.61 23.24 -0.39
CA LYS A 120 -2.50 24.14 -0.04
C LYS A 120 -1.20 23.42 0.28
N VAL A 121 -1.28 22.21 0.83
CA VAL A 121 -0.13 21.35 1.10
C VAL A 121 0.25 20.58 -0.16
N ALA A 122 -0.72 19.93 -0.82
CA ALA A 122 -0.47 19.02 -1.93
C ALA A 122 0.08 19.69 -3.19
N THR A 123 -0.25 20.97 -3.44
CA THR A 123 0.14 21.68 -4.67
C THR A 123 1.22 22.72 -4.48
N ASN A 124 1.68 22.96 -3.24
CA ASN A 124 2.69 23.96 -2.95
C ASN A 124 4.09 23.33 -2.82
N PRO A 125 5.00 23.53 -3.81
CA PRO A 125 6.35 22.97 -3.75
C PRO A 125 7.22 23.56 -2.64
N SER A 126 6.81 24.70 -2.07
CA SER A 126 7.53 25.43 -1.02
C SER A 126 6.72 25.44 0.30
N PHE A 127 5.92 24.41 0.54
CA PHE A 127 5.19 24.28 1.80
C PHE A 127 6.15 24.24 3.00
N ASP A 128 5.92 25.12 3.97
CA ASP A 128 6.81 25.38 5.12
C ASP A 128 6.31 24.74 6.43
N GLY A 129 5.29 23.88 6.37
CA GLY A 129 4.79 23.15 7.54
C GLY A 129 3.78 23.90 8.41
N ARG A 130 3.33 25.10 8.03
CA ARG A 130 2.38 25.89 8.86
C ARG A 130 1.04 25.18 9.04
N LEU A 131 0.65 24.96 10.31
CA LEU A 131 -0.57 24.23 10.70
C LEU A 131 -1.88 24.83 10.17
N LYS A 132 -1.92 26.16 9.95
CA LYS A 132 -3.11 26.86 9.42
C LYS A 132 -3.44 26.50 7.96
N ASP A 133 -2.46 25.95 7.24
CA ASP A 133 -2.59 25.58 5.83
C ASP A 133 -2.83 24.08 5.64
N ILE A 134 -2.84 23.30 6.73
CA ILE A 134 -3.14 21.87 6.75
C ILE A 134 -4.62 21.68 7.12
N ASP A 135 -5.28 20.76 6.42
CA ASP A 135 -6.67 20.38 6.67
C ASP A 135 -6.90 19.88 8.12
N GLU A 136 -8.06 20.20 8.69
CA GLU A 136 -8.38 19.86 10.08
C GLU A 136 -8.56 18.36 10.30
N ASP A 137 -9.15 17.64 9.33
CA ASP A 137 -9.31 16.19 9.44
C ASP A 137 -7.94 15.50 9.45
N PHE A 138 -7.01 15.99 8.62
CA PHE A 138 -5.63 15.51 8.62
C PHE A 138 -4.93 15.74 9.95
N LYS A 139 -5.05 16.95 10.52
CA LYS A 139 -4.46 17.25 11.83
C LYS A 139 -5.06 16.39 12.93
N ARG A 140 -6.38 16.17 12.92
CA ARG A 140 -7.07 15.31 13.89
C ARG A 140 -6.54 13.88 13.82
N GLU A 141 -6.47 13.29 12.64
CA GLU A 141 -5.99 11.91 12.50
C GLU A 141 -4.49 11.79 12.75
N LEU A 142 -3.70 12.83 12.46
CA LEU A 142 -2.28 12.86 12.82
C LEU A 142 -2.08 12.84 14.35
N ARG A 143 -2.95 13.52 15.11
CA ARG A 143 -2.95 13.46 16.59
C ARG A 143 -3.29 12.07 17.12
N ASN A 144 -3.98 11.23 16.34
CA ASN A 144 -4.24 9.83 16.69
C ASN A 144 -3.07 8.92 16.26
N LEU A 145 -2.54 9.14 15.04
CA LEU A 145 -1.49 8.31 14.45
C LEU A 145 -0.15 8.42 15.19
N VAL A 146 0.27 9.63 15.57
CA VAL A 146 1.60 9.84 16.16
C VAL A 146 1.74 9.11 17.51
N PRO A 147 0.81 9.24 18.47
CA PRO A 147 0.86 8.48 19.72
C PRO A 147 0.72 6.96 19.51
N LEU A 148 -0.09 6.54 18.53
CA LEU A 148 -0.20 5.11 18.19
C LEU A 148 1.16 4.49 17.82
N LEU A 149 2.04 5.26 17.17
CA LEU A 149 3.36 4.78 16.74
C LEU A 149 4.48 5.05 17.74
N LEU A 150 4.41 6.17 18.47
CA LEU A 150 5.56 6.72 19.22
C LEU A 150 5.31 6.94 20.71
N ALA A 151 4.10 6.66 21.22
CA ALA A 151 3.88 6.70 22.67
C ALA A 151 4.77 5.65 23.36
N PRO A 152 5.36 5.96 24.53
CA PRO A 152 6.30 5.06 25.22
C PRO A 152 5.78 3.62 25.38
N GLU A 153 4.50 3.46 25.66
CA GLU A 153 3.81 2.18 25.83
C GLU A 153 3.62 1.39 24.52
N ASN A 154 3.73 2.05 23.36
CA ASN A 154 3.60 1.45 22.03
C ASN A 154 4.96 1.20 21.36
N LEU A 155 6.07 1.64 21.98
CA LEU A 155 7.41 1.42 21.42
C LEU A 155 7.78 -0.06 21.51
N VAL A 156 8.16 -0.61 20.36
CA VAL A 156 8.58 -2.01 20.24
C VAL A 156 10.08 -2.04 20.01
N GLU A 157 10.83 -2.65 20.93
CA GLU A 157 12.26 -2.90 20.76
C GLU A 157 12.49 -3.86 19.60
N LYS A 158 13.52 -3.61 18.78
CA LYS A 158 13.81 -4.46 17.63
C LYS A 158 14.21 -5.85 18.11
N GLU A 159 13.52 -6.87 17.60
CA GLU A 159 13.87 -8.27 17.81
C GLU A 159 14.32 -8.93 16.50
N ILE A 160 15.35 -9.76 16.59
CA ILE A 160 15.83 -10.64 15.52
C ILE A 160 16.06 -12.02 16.15
N SER A 161 15.47 -13.06 15.54
CA SER A 161 15.52 -14.44 16.05
C SER A 161 15.11 -14.54 17.54
N GLY A 162 14.09 -13.77 17.93
CA GLY A 162 13.54 -13.74 19.29
C GLY A 162 14.41 -13.03 20.34
N SER A 163 15.53 -12.42 19.93
CA SER A 163 16.42 -11.68 20.83
C SER A 163 16.31 -10.18 20.57
N LYS A 164 16.25 -9.39 21.66
CA LYS A 164 16.30 -7.92 21.58
C LYS A 164 17.66 -7.46 21.07
N VAL A 165 17.63 -6.52 20.14
CA VAL A 165 18.82 -6.01 19.44
C VAL A 165 19.18 -4.65 20.01
N THR A 166 20.42 -4.47 20.46
CA THR A 166 20.91 -3.16 20.91
C THR A 166 21.27 -2.27 19.72
N CYS A 167 21.41 -0.96 19.93
CA CYS A 167 21.86 -0.04 18.88
C CYS A 167 23.23 -0.42 18.30
N ARG A 168 24.11 -1.04 19.10
CA ARG A 168 25.43 -1.50 18.64
C ARG A 168 25.28 -2.69 17.69
N ASP A 169 24.49 -3.68 18.08
CA ASP A 169 24.29 -4.90 17.28
C ASP A 169 23.52 -4.59 16.00
N LEU A 170 22.58 -3.64 16.05
CA LEU A 170 21.80 -3.22 14.89
C LEU A 170 22.68 -2.75 13.72
N VAL A 171 23.82 -2.10 13.99
CA VAL A 171 24.77 -1.65 12.95
C VAL A 171 25.36 -2.83 12.19
N GLU A 172 25.58 -3.97 12.84
CA GLU A 172 26.13 -5.16 12.17
C GLU A 172 25.16 -5.76 11.15
N TYR A 173 23.84 -5.62 11.35
CA TYR A 173 22.83 -6.06 10.39
C TYR A 173 22.72 -5.18 9.14
N PHE A 174 23.31 -3.98 9.13
CA PHE A 174 23.34 -3.09 7.96
C PHE A 174 24.55 -3.31 7.05
N LYS A 175 25.58 -4.03 7.51
CA LYS A 175 26.81 -4.30 6.76
C LYS A 175 26.60 -5.45 5.79
#